data_AF-A0A8C3C856-F1
#
_entry.id   AF-A0A8C3C856-F1
#
_cell.length_a   1.000
_cell.length_b   1.000
_cell.length_c   1.000
_cell.angle_alpha   90.00
_cell.angle_beta   90.00
_cell.angle_gamma   90.00
#
_symmetry.space_group_name_H-M   'P 1'
#
loop_
_entity.id
_entity.type
_entity.pdbx_description
1 polymer ?
#
loop_
_entity_poly.entity_id
_entity_poly.type
_entity_poly.pdbx_seq_one_letter_code
_entity_poly.pdbx_strand_id
1 'polypeptide(L)'
;MAPVVEVSDAGHSRALLLELNEQRLRGQFCDVTIIAGDAKFRAHQNVLAASTASLEPPAVVAAPPPPPPPPPPPPPPPPPPPPPPPVPPAPPRSPAL
;
A
#
# COMPACT_ATOMS: atom_id res chain seq x y z
N MET A 1 25.54 34.07 29.93
CA MET A 1 25.61 33.57 28.55
C MET A 1 26.51 32.34 28.59
N ALA A 2 25.99 31.14 28.29
CA ALA A 2 26.82 29.93 28.30
C ALA A 2 27.78 29.95 27.10
N PRO A 3 29.03 29.46 27.23
CA PRO A 3 29.95 29.37 26.11
C PRO A 3 29.43 28.34 25.09
N VAL A 4 29.39 28.73 23.82
CA VAL A 4 29.16 27.80 22.70
C VAL A 4 30.47 27.05 22.45
N VAL A 5 30.43 25.73 22.53
CA VAL A 5 31.56 24.86 22.20
C VAL A 5 31.31 24.27 20.82
N GLU A 6 32.19 24.59 19.86
CA GLU A 6 32.20 23.94 18.56
C GLU A 6 33.00 22.65 18.64
N VAL A 7 32.38 21.54 18.24
CA VAL A 7 33.02 20.23 18.11
C VAL A 7 33.02 19.87 16.64
N SER A 8 34.18 19.52 16.10
CA SER A 8 34.33 19.04 14.73
C SER A 8 35.26 17.82 14.71
N ASP A 9 34.83 16.76 14.05
CA ASP A 9 35.62 15.55 13.82
C ASP A 9 35.90 15.41 12.32
N ALA A 10 37.17 15.38 11.94
CA ALA A 10 37.59 15.31 10.55
C ALA A 10 37.25 13.96 9.88
N GLY A 11 37.03 12.89 10.67
CA GLY A 11 36.66 11.56 10.17
C GLY A 11 35.15 11.38 9.96
N HIS A 12 34.33 12.27 10.50
CA HIS A 12 32.88 12.09 10.61
C HIS A 12 32.22 11.91 9.24
N SER A 13 32.57 12.75 8.27
CA SER A 13 32.01 12.69 6.91
C SER A 13 32.28 11.34 6.26
N ARG A 14 33.50 10.81 6.38
CA ARG A 14 33.86 9.50 5.85
C ARG A 14 33.10 8.37 6.55
N ALA A 15 33.06 8.40 7.88
CA ALA A 15 32.36 7.39 8.68
C ALA A 15 30.85 7.38 8.36
N LEU A 16 30.25 8.57 8.25
CA LEU A 16 28.85 8.74 7.87
C LEU A 16 28.55 8.14 6.48
N LEU A 17 29.39 8.44 5.48
CA LEU A 17 29.19 7.91 4.12
C LEU A 17 29.34 6.38 4.06
N LEU A 18 30.25 5.81 4.85
CA LEU A 18 30.38 4.35 4.97
C LEU A 18 29.12 3.72 5.57
N GLU A 19 28.61 4.31 6.65
CA GLU A 19 27.40 3.81 7.32
C GLU A 19 26.15 3.95 6.43
N LEU A 20 25.99 5.08 5.73
CA LEU A 20 24.90 5.28 4.76
C LEU A 20 24.97 4.26 3.62
N ASN A 21 26.17 3.88 3.18
CA ASN A 21 26.34 2.84 2.18
C ASN A 21 25.94 1.45 2.71
N GLU A 22 26.32 1.10 3.93
CA GLU A 22 25.90 -0.14 4.59
C GLU A 22 24.37 -0.21 4.75
N GLN A 23 23.75 0.89 5.19
CA GLN A 23 22.30 1.01 5.28
C GLN A 23 21.64 0.80 3.91
N ARG A 24 22.20 1.36 2.83
CA ARG A 24 21.72 1.15 1.46
C ARG A 24 21.79 -0.32 1.03
N LEU A 25 22.87 -1.01 1.34
CA LEU A 25 23.06 -2.44 1.01
C LEU A 25 22.07 -3.34 1.77
N ARG A 26 21.78 -3.02 3.03
CA ARG A 26 20.71 -3.67 3.83
C ARG A 26 19.31 -3.17 3.43
N GLY A 27 19.27 -2.08 2.68
CA GLY A 27 18.16 -1.18 2.39
C GLY A 27 17.30 -0.84 3.60
N GLN A 28 17.98 -0.35 4.62
CA GLN A 28 17.40 0.33 5.75
C GLN A 28 17.28 1.82 5.42
N PHE A 29 16.15 2.42 5.82
CA PHE A 29 15.85 3.84 5.62
C PHE A 29 15.86 4.32 4.16
N CYS A 30 15.93 3.40 3.19
CA CYS A 30 15.80 3.76 1.77
C CYS A 30 14.36 4.18 1.47
N ASP A 31 14.20 5.42 1.05
CA ASP A 31 12.95 6.11 0.75
C ASP A 31 12.72 6.31 -0.75
N VAL A 32 13.71 5.99 -1.58
CA VAL A 32 13.62 6.02 -3.04
C VAL A 32 14.15 4.75 -3.67
N THR A 33 13.54 4.36 -4.79
CA THR A 33 14.01 3.28 -5.66
C THR A 33 14.21 3.81 -7.07
N ILE A 34 15.43 3.69 -7.58
CA ILE A 34 15.79 4.06 -8.95
C ILE A 34 15.62 2.82 -9.82
N ILE A 35 14.95 2.96 -10.96
CA ILE A 35 14.75 1.89 -11.93
C ILE A 35 15.60 2.19 -13.16
N ALA A 36 16.48 1.27 -13.53
CA ALA A 36 17.30 1.37 -14.75
C ALA A 36 17.13 0.08 -15.56
N GLY A 37 16.30 0.15 -16.61
CA GLY A 37 15.82 -1.05 -17.29
C GLY A 37 15.00 -1.92 -16.34
N ASP A 38 15.37 -3.19 -16.22
CA ASP A 38 14.73 -4.15 -15.30
C ASP A 38 15.32 -4.16 -13.88
N ALA A 39 16.43 -3.44 -13.68
CA ALA A 39 17.12 -3.39 -12.39
C ALA A 39 16.51 -2.31 -11.46
N LYS A 40 16.38 -2.65 -10.18
CA LYS A 40 15.85 -1.77 -9.13
C LYS A 40 16.91 -1.52 -8.07
N PHE A 41 17.21 -0.26 -7.80
CA PHE A 41 18.24 0.17 -6.86
C PHE A 41 17.61 0.99 -5.73
N ARG A 42 17.63 0.46 -4.50
CA ARG A 42 17.23 1.21 -3.31
C ARG A 42 18.31 2.23 -2.95
N ALA A 43 17.89 3.44 -2.60
CA ALA A 43 18.78 4.54 -2.24
C ALA A 43 18.11 5.49 -1.23
N HIS A 44 18.86 6.50 -0.78
CA HIS A 44 18.40 7.58 0.09
C HIS A 44 18.29 8.87 -0.73
N GLN A 45 17.13 9.52 -0.71
CA GLN A 45 16.86 10.79 -1.42
C GLN A 45 17.94 11.84 -1.12
N ASN A 46 18.25 12.01 0.17
CA ASN A 46 19.12 13.05 0.69
C ASN A 46 20.55 12.92 0.12
N VAL A 47 21.04 11.67 0.06
CA VAL A 47 22.39 11.35 -0.43
C VAL A 47 22.47 11.57 -1.94
N LEU A 48 21.42 11.17 -2.68
CA LEU A 48 21.34 11.36 -4.12
C LEU A 48 21.29 12.86 -4.47
N ALA A 49 20.42 13.62 -3.78
CA ALA A 49 20.28 15.07 -3.97
C ALA A 49 21.57 15.83 -3.69
N ALA A 50 22.34 15.42 -2.67
CA ALA A 50 23.64 16.03 -2.38
C ALA A 50 24.72 15.70 -3.44
N SER A 51 24.58 14.59 -4.16
CA SER A 51 25.61 14.07 -5.08
C SER A 51 25.42 14.51 -6.54
N THR A 52 24.25 15.04 -6.89
CA THR A 52 23.92 15.42 -8.27
C THR A 52 23.37 16.85 -8.35
N ALA A 53 23.90 17.66 -9.27
CA ALA A 53 23.49 19.06 -9.43
C ALA A 53 22.04 19.24 -9.93
N SER A 54 21.43 18.20 -10.49
CA SER A 54 20.08 18.26 -11.06
C SER A 54 19.43 16.88 -11.03
N LEU A 55 18.93 16.47 -9.87
CA LEU A 55 17.71 15.67 -9.88
C LEU A 55 16.59 16.66 -10.20
N GLU A 56 16.37 16.92 -11.48
CA GLU A 56 15.00 17.16 -11.91
C GLU A 56 14.15 16.10 -11.21
N PRO A 57 13.05 16.47 -10.54
CA PRO A 57 12.20 15.48 -9.88
C PRO A 57 12.00 14.37 -10.92
N PRO A 58 12.33 13.09 -10.61
CA PRO A 58 12.14 12.05 -11.59
C PRO A 58 10.71 12.24 -12.04
N ALA A 59 10.51 12.50 -13.35
CA ALA A 59 9.18 12.66 -13.90
C ALA A 59 8.40 11.53 -13.27
N VAL A 60 7.53 11.89 -12.32
CA VAL A 60 6.84 10.88 -11.54
C VAL A 60 6.05 10.22 -12.63
N VAL A 61 6.51 9.05 -13.07
CA VAL A 61 5.62 8.08 -13.67
C VAL A 61 4.77 7.76 -12.46
N ALA A 62 3.79 8.64 -12.21
CA ALA A 62 2.72 8.40 -11.29
C ALA A 62 2.19 7.11 -11.85
N ALA A 63 2.55 6.00 -11.21
CA ALA A 63 1.93 4.73 -11.50
C ALA A 63 0.44 5.09 -11.49
N PRO A 64 -0.29 4.75 -12.57
CA PRO A 64 -1.70 5.09 -12.64
C PRO A 64 -2.32 4.68 -11.30
N PRO A 65 -3.16 5.54 -10.70
CA PRO A 65 -3.73 5.24 -9.39
C PRO A 65 -4.24 3.80 -9.40
N PRO A 66 -4.00 3.02 -8.33
CA PRO A 66 -4.45 1.64 -8.30
C PRO A 66 -5.93 1.61 -8.71
N PRO A 67 -6.35 0.64 -9.55
CA PRO A 67 -7.73 0.58 -9.98
C PRO A 67 -8.64 0.57 -8.74
N PRO A 68 -9.80 1.24 -8.79
CA PRO A 68 -10.74 1.22 -7.68
C PRO A 68 -11.05 -0.24 -7.31
N PRO A 69 -11.25 -0.55 -6.02
CA PRO A 69 -11.64 -1.89 -5.61
C PRO A 69 -12.95 -2.28 -6.34
N PRO A 70 -13.13 -3.58 -6.68
CA PRO A 70 -14.37 -4.03 -7.28
C PRO A 70 -15.56 -3.68 -6.36
N PRO A 71 -16.74 -3.39 -6.92
CA PRO A 71 -17.92 -3.16 -6.11
C PRO A 71 -18.20 -4.38 -5.22
N PRO A 72 -18.77 -4.17 -4.01
CA PRO A 72 -19.17 -5.29 -3.18
C PRO A 72 -20.15 -6.20 -3.94
N PRO A 73 -20.14 -7.52 -3.67
CA PRO A 73 -21.11 -8.42 -4.25
C PRO A 73 -22.54 -7.95 -3.90
N PRO A 74 -23.53 -8.19 -4.79
CA PRO A 74 -24.92 -7.88 -4.48
C PRO A 74 -25.35 -8.62 -3.20
N PRO A 75 -26.28 -8.04 -2.42
CA PRO A 75 -26.82 -8.72 -1.26
C PRO A 75 -27.46 -10.06 -1.68
N PRO A 76 -27.46 -11.08 -0.80
CA PRO A 76 -28.13 -12.34 -1.08
C PRO A 76 -29.62 -12.10 -1.38
N PRO A 77 -30.23 -12.94 -2.23
CA PRO A 77 -31.66 -12.85 -2.49
C PRO A 77 -32.46 -12.99 -1.18
N PRO A 78 -33.64 -12.36 -1.09
CA PRO A 78 -34.50 -12.53 0.06
C PRO A 78 -34.86 -14.01 0.26
N PRO A 79 -35.09 -14.46 1.50
CA PRO A 79 -35.55 -15.82 1.76
C PRO A 79 -36.86 -16.09 1.02
N PRO A 80 -37.10 -17.35 0.61
CA PRO A 80 -38.37 -17.74 -0.01
C PRO A 80 -39.55 -17.43 0.92
N PRO A 81 -40.73 -17.13 0.37
CA PRO A 81 -41.93 -16.93 1.17
C PRO A 81 -42.25 -18.20 1.97
N PRO A 82 -42.88 -18.06 3.15
CA PRO A 82 -43.32 -19.20 3.94
C PRO A 82 -44.29 -20.08 3.12
N PRO A 83 -44.32 -21.40 3.38
CA PRO A 83 -45.26 -22.29 2.72
C PRO A 83 -46.70 -21.85 3.00
N PRO A 84 -47.63 -22.05 2.04
CA PRO A 84 -49.03 -21.74 2.26
C PRO A 84 -49.59 -22.58 3.44
N PRO A 85 -50.58 -22.05 4.17
CA PRO A 85 -51.23 -22.81 5.22
C PRO A 85 -51.85 -24.09 4.66
N PRO A 86 -51.97 -25.16 5.47
CA PRO A 86 -52.64 -26.38 5.07
C PRO A 86 -54.06 -26.09 4.58
N VAL A 87 -54.42 -26.66 3.43
CA VAL A 87 -55.80 -26.60 2.94
C VAL A 87 -56.71 -27.30 3.96
N PRO A 88 -57.86 -26.72 4.35
CA PRO A 88 -58.82 -27.42 5.18
C PRO A 88 -59.23 -28.75 4.53
N PRO A 89 -59.51 -29.80 5.32
CA PRO A 89 -60.02 -31.05 4.78
C PRO A 89 -61.30 -30.79 3.97
N ALA A 90 -61.36 -31.36 2.77
CA ALA A 90 -62.55 -31.27 1.94
C ALA A 90 -63.77 -31.80 2.71
N PRO A 91 -64.95 -31.16 2.59
CA PRO A 91 -66.16 -31.66 3.21
C PRO A 91 -66.45 -33.09 2.72
N PRO A 92 -67.01 -33.96 3.58
CA PRO A 92 -67.38 -35.32 3.19
C PRO A 92 -68.31 -35.24 1.98
N ARG A 93 -67.97 -35.97 0.91
CA ARG A 93 -68.85 -36.13 -0.24
C ARG A 93 -70.15 -36.78 0.25
N SER A 94 -71.27 -36.07 0.13
CA SER A 94 -72.58 -36.63 0.40
C SER A 94 -72.76 -37.91 -0.42
N PRO A 95 -73.26 -39.02 0.18
CA PRO A 95 -73.60 -40.20 -0.60
C PRO A 95 -74.70 -39.83 -1.60
N ALA A 96 -74.45 -40.11 -2.88
CA ALA A 96 -75.47 -40.02 -3.92
C ALA A 96 -76.58 -41.03 -3.61
N LEU A 97 -77.81 -40.55 -3.48
CA LEU A 97 -79.04 -41.35 -3.47
C LEU A 97 -79.39 -41.77 -4.90
#